data_AF-A0A7U9GSZ4-F1
#
_entry.id   AF-A0A7U9GSZ4-F1
#
_cell.length_a   1.000
_cell.length_b   1.000
_cell.length_c   1.000
_cell.angle_alpha   90.00
_cell.angle_beta   90.00
_cell.angle_gamma   90.00
#
_symmetry.space_group_name_H-M   'P 1'
#
loop_
_entity.id
_entity.type
_entity.pdbx_description
1 polymer ?
#
loop_
_entity_poly.entity_id
_entity_poly.type
_entity_poly.pdbx_seq_one_letter_code
_entity_poly.pdbx_strand_id
1 'polypeptide(L)'
;MQRPLPPASLLELSDLSDFGIRLTPAPEVWEWLQAEILADTGSIHNEEHAHLIDADIRVMWASSAFTKKGRTVVGQTEQVAFRAGGWQKARMEQQMMDWFGDVPAYIITLAADYCAQCSDADFCALVEHELYHIAQATDQYGAPKFTQDGLPKLEMRGHDVEEFVGVVRRYGASPAVQELVDAANNPAEVGKMNIARACGTCLLKSA
;
A
#
# COMPACT_ATOMS: atom_id res chain seq x y z
N MET A 1 -4.13 -21.27 -2.49
CA MET A 1 -3.10 -21.23 -3.55
C MET A 1 -1.76 -20.86 -2.90
N GLN A 2 -0.60 -21.35 -3.37
CA GLN A 2 0.69 -20.83 -2.86
C GLN A 2 0.87 -19.37 -3.32
N ARG A 3 1.49 -18.52 -2.49
CA ARG A 3 1.74 -17.14 -2.90
C ARG A 3 2.70 -17.08 -4.10
N PRO A 4 2.53 -16.09 -4.99
CA PRO A 4 3.43 -15.89 -6.11
C PRO A 4 4.80 -15.39 -5.64
N LEU A 5 5.84 -15.80 -6.37
CA LEU A 5 7.22 -15.37 -6.16
C LEU A 5 7.71 -14.61 -7.39
N PRO A 6 8.58 -13.61 -7.20
CA PRO A 6 9.15 -12.88 -8.33
C PRO A 6 9.99 -13.80 -9.23
N PRO A 7 10.08 -13.49 -10.54
CA PRO A 7 10.92 -14.26 -11.46
C PRO A 7 12.40 -14.24 -11.05
N ALA A 8 13.08 -15.39 -11.10
CA ALA A 8 14.51 -15.48 -10.77
C ALA A 8 15.39 -14.54 -11.63
N SER A 9 15.04 -14.38 -12.92
CA SER A 9 15.72 -13.45 -13.83
C SER A 9 15.63 -11.99 -13.40
N LEU A 10 14.59 -11.61 -12.65
CA LEU A 10 14.44 -10.27 -12.09
C LEU A 10 15.29 -10.10 -10.83
N LEU A 11 15.44 -11.14 -10.02
CA LEU A 11 16.30 -11.15 -8.84
C LEU A 11 17.78 -11.07 -9.22
N GLU A 12 18.22 -11.74 -10.29
CA GLU A 12 19.59 -11.57 -10.80
C GLU A 12 19.92 -10.12 -11.18
N LEU A 13 18.89 -9.33 -11.53
CA LEU A 13 19.04 -7.90 -11.86
C LEU A 13 19.07 -7.00 -10.61
N SER A 14 18.61 -7.46 -9.44
CA SER A 14 18.68 -6.67 -8.20
C SER A 14 20.12 -6.41 -7.77
N ASP A 15 21.00 -7.35 -8.07
CA ASP A 15 22.42 -7.29 -7.73
C ASP A 15 23.23 -6.41 -8.71
N LEU A 16 22.63 -6.00 -9.83
CA LEU A 16 23.27 -5.25 -10.92
C LEU A 16 22.84 -3.78 -10.89
N SER A 17 23.29 -3.06 -9.84
CA SER A 17 22.90 -1.66 -9.55
C SER A 17 23.14 -0.65 -10.68
N ASP A 18 24.10 -0.91 -11.57
CA ASP A 18 24.45 -0.02 -12.69
C ASP A 18 23.33 0.12 -13.75
N PHE A 19 22.39 -0.83 -13.81
CA PHE A 19 21.33 -0.84 -14.82
C PHE A 19 20.06 -0.08 -14.40
N GLY A 20 19.98 0.37 -13.15
CA GLY A 20 18.77 0.94 -12.56
C GLY A 20 17.67 -0.09 -12.33
N ILE A 21 16.59 0.33 -11.65
CA ILE A 21 15.46 -0.54 -11.32
C ILE A 21 14.80 -1.06 -12.61
N ARG A 22 14.53 -2.36 -12.66
CA ARG A 22 13.78 -3.02 -13.73
C ARG A 22 12.39 -3.36 -13.23
N LEU A 23 11.40 -3.12 -14.08
CA LEU A 23 9.99 -3.34 -13.79
C LEU A 23 9.44 -4.38 -14.77
N THR A 24 8.62 -5.29 -14.26
CA THR A 24 7.89 -6.26 -15.07
C THR A 24 6.47 -6.43 -14.55
N PRO A 25 5.47 -6.64 -15.42
CA PRO A 25 4.14 -7.05 -14.99
C PRO A 25 4.18 -8.31 -14.13
N ALA A 26 3.25 -8.38 -13.17
CA ALA A 26 3.08 -9.49 -12.24
C ALA A 26 1.60 -9.96 -12.23
N PRO A 27 1.06 -10.42 -13.38
CA PRO A 27 -0.34 -10.84 -13.49
C PRO A 27 -0.69 -11.95 -12.49
N GLU A 28 0.26 -12.84 -12.20
CA GLU A 28 0.11 -13.92 -11.23
C GLU A 28 -0.15 -13.41 -9.81
N VAL A 29 0.37 -12.23 -9.47
CA VAL A 29 0.10 -11.59 -8.17
C VAL A 29 -1.32 -11.08 -8.13
N TRP A 30 -1.78 -10.41 -9.20
CA TRP A 30 -3.15 -9.93 -9.26
C TRP A 30 -4.18 -11.07 -9.23
N GLU A 31 -3.94 -12.15 -9.98
CA GLU A 31 -4.78 -13.34 -9.97
C GLU A 31 -4.86 -13.97 -8.57
N TRP A 32 -3.73 -14.05 -7.85
CA TRP A 32 -3.69 -14.55 -6.48
C TRP A 32 -4.45 -13.63 -5.50
N LEU A 33 -4.30 -12.30 -5.62
CA LEU A 33 -5.04 -11.33 -4.80
C LEU A 33 -6.55 -11.46 -5.02
N GLN A 34 -6.98 -11.57 -6.28
CA GLN A 34 -8.39 -11.78 -6.61
C GLN A 34 -8.93 -13.07 -6.00
N ALA A 35 -8.18 -14.17 -6.07
CA ALA A 35 -8.62 -15.47 -5.59
C ALA A 35 -8.60 -15.62 -4.06
N GLU A 36 -7.59 -15.07 -3.37
CA GLU A 36 -7.35 -15.35 -1.96
C GLU A 36 -7.82 -14.23 -1.02
N ILE A 37 -7.81 -12.97 -1.47
CA ILE A 37 -8.16 -11.79 -0.65
C ILE A 37 -9.52 -11.22 -1.05
N LEU A 38 -9.76 -11.02 -2.35
CA LEU A 38 -10.97 -10.32 -2.82
C LEU A 38 -12.19 -11.24 -2.90
N ALA A 39 -12.03 -12.46 -3.41
CA ALA A 39 -13.11 -13.43 -3.50
C ALA A 39 -13.59 -13.86 -2.10
N ASP A 40 -14.91 -13.97 -1.93
CA ASP A 40 -15.54 -14.43 -0.69
C ASP A 40 -15.18 -15.88 -0.33
N THR A 41 -14.76 -16.67 -1.31
CA THR A 41 -14.23 -18.03 -1.15
C THR A 41 -12.74 -18.09 -0.80
N GLY A 42 -12.04 -16.94 -0.81
CA GLY A 42 -10.61 -16.86 -0.57
C GLY A 42 -10.21 -17.26 0.85
N SER A 43 -9.05 -17.91 1.01
CA SER A 43 -8.62 -18.41 2.31
C SER A 43 -8.31 -17.32 3.33
N ILE A 44 -8.01 -16.12 2.84
CA ILE A 44 -7.74 -14.92 3.62
C ILE A 44 -8.64 -13.78 3.15
N HIS A 45 -9.90 -14.07 2.80
CA HIS A 45 -10.85 -13.06 2.34
C HIS A 45 -10.89 -11.83 3.29
N ASN A 46 -10.99 -10.65 2.69
CA ASN A 46 -11.14 -9.39 3.41
C ASN A 46 -12.26 -8.54 2.80
N GLU A 47 -13.39 -8.47 3.50
CA GLU A 47 -14.57 -7.70 3.08
C GLU A 47 -14.30 -6.19 2.94
N GLU A 48 -13.28 -5.66 3.64
CA GLU A 48 -12.87 -4.26 3.54
C GLU A 48 -12.29 -3.90 2.15
N HIS A 49 -11.98 -4.90 1.32
CA HIS A 49 -11.54 -4.72 -0.07
C HIS A 49 -12.62 -5.02 -1.11
N ALA A 50 -13.89 -5.18 -0.72
CA ALA A 50 -14.98 -5.50 -1.64
C ALA A 50 -15.13 -4.49 -2.79
N HIS A 51 -14.80 -3.21 -2.56
CA HIS A 51 -14.83 -2.17 -3.59
C HIS A 51 -13.75 -2.33 -4.68
N LEU A 52 -12.82 -3.29 -4.53
CA LEU A 52 -11.73 -3.56 -5.46
C LEU A 52 -11.99 -4.72 -6.43
N ILE A 53 -13.09 -5.47 -6.27
CA ILE A 53 -13.38 -6.68 -7.07
C ILE A 53 -13.36 -6.40 -8.58
N ASP A 54 -13.99 -5.30 -9.00
CA ASP A 54 -14.06 -4.86 -10.40
C ASP A 54 -13.14 -3.64 -10.67
N ALA A 55 -12.19 -3.36 -9.78
CA ALA A 55 -11.28 -2.24 -9.94
C ALA A 55 -10.21 -2.53 -11.00
N ASP A 56 -9.90 -1.51 -11.80
CA ASP A 56 -8.85 -1.60 -12.81
C ASP A 56 -7.47 -1.39 -12.17
N ILE A 57 -6.96 -2.48 -11.59
CA ILE A 57 -5.66 -2.57 -10.91
C ILE A 57 -4.75 -3.50 -11.69
N ARG A 58 -3.47 -3.14 -11.79
CA ARG A 58 -2.39 -4.02 -12.25
C ARG A 58 -1.31 -4.11 -11.18
N VAL A 59 -0.62 -5.25 -11.14
CA VAL A 59 0.51 -5.46 -10.23
C VAL A 59 1.79 -5.62 -11.02
N MET A 60 2.89 -5.12 -10.46
CA MET A 60 4.23 -5.19 -11.03
C MET A 60 5.24 -5.63 -9.99
N TRP A 61 6.29 -6.30 -10.47
CA TRP A 61 7.53 -6.46 -9.72
C TRP A 61 8.51 -5.37 -10.09
N ALA A 62 9.18 -4.80 -9.09
CA ALA A 62 10.41 -4.03 -9.22
C ALA A 62 11.59 -4.90 -8.80
N SER A 63 12.70 -4.84 -9.54
CA SER A 63 13.89 -5.65 -9.24
C SER A 63 14.41 -5.45 -7.82
N SER A 64 14.32 -4.23 -7.29
CA SER A 64 14.74 -3.92 -5.93
C SER A 64 13.85 -2.87 -5.27
N ALA A 65 13.90 -2.83 -3.94
CA ALA A 65 13.38 -1.72 -3.16
C ALA A 65 14.10 -0.40 -3.52
N PHE A 66 13.50 0.74 -3.15
CA PHE A 66 14.14 2.05 -3.30
C PHE A 66 14.02 2.90 -2.04
N THR A 67 14.90 3.90 -1.91
CA THR A 67 14.91 4.80 -0.75
C THR A 67 14.20 6.11 -1.04
N LYS A 68 13.27 6.50 -0.19
CA LYS A 68 12.55 7.78 -0.25
C LYS A 68 12.58 8.45 1.12
N LYS A 69 13.17 9.65 1.19
CA LYS A 69 13.30 10.43 2.44
C LYS A 69 13.87 9.62 3.62
N GLY A 70 14.89 8.80 3.36
CA GLY A 70 15.56 7.98 4.38
C GLY A 70 14.80 6.71 4.81
N ARG A 71 13.70 6.37 4.13
CA ARG A 71 12.95 5.13 4.36
C ARG A 71 13.05 4.22 3.14
N THR A 72 13.22 2.93 3.36
CA THR A 72 13.13 1.91 2.33
C THR A 72 11.67 1.68 1.98
N VAL A 73 11.35 1.71 0.69
CA VAL A 73 10.02 1.45 0.14
C VAL A 73 10.06 0.11 -0.57
N VAL A 74 9.29 -0.85 -0.06
CA VAL A 74 9.21 -2.24 -0.57
C VAL A 74 7.90 -2.53 -1.31
N GLY A 75 6.93 -1.63 -1.22
CA GLY A 75 5.68 -1.62 -1.99
C GLY A 75 5.28 -0.19 -2.29
N GLN A 76 4.57 0.03 -3.40
CA GLN A 76 3.96 1.32 -3.71
C GLN A 76 2.73 1.15 -4.59
N THR A 77 1.63 1.74 -4.13
CA THR A 77 0.41 1.91 -4.89
C THR A 77 0.32 3.31 -5.48
N GLU A 78 -0.02 3.41 -6.76
CA GLU A 78 -0.24 4.68 -7.43
C GLU A 78 -1.49 4.67 -8.31
N GLN A 79 -2.21 5.80 -8.30
CA GLN A 79 -3.16 6.10 -9.36
C GLN A 79 -2.39 6.60 -10.57
N VAL A 80 -2.57 5.94 -11.71
CA VAL A 80 -1.83 6.24 -12.94
C VAL A 80 -2.20 7.63 -13.43
N ALA A 81 -1.20 8.52 -13.46
CA ALA A 81 -1.37 9.88 -13.94
C ALA A 81 -0.10 10.38 -14.64
N PHE A 82 -0.20 10.66 -15.94
CA PHE A 82 0.91 11.18 -16.73
C PHE A 82 1.02 12.70 -16.61
N ARG A 83 1.92 13.17 -15.74
CA ARG A 83 2.24 14.60 -15.58
C ARG A 83 3.23 15.10 -16.64
N ALA A 84 3.01 14.73 -17.88
CA ALA A 84 3.83 15.06 -19.04
C ALA A 84 2.97 15.28 -20.29
N GLY A 85 3.55 15.91 -21.32
CA GLY A 85 2.88 16.18 -22.60
C GLY A 85 3.66 15.62 -23.79
N GLY A 86 3.04 15.69 -24.98
CA GLY A 86 3.67 15.30 -26.24
C GLY A 86 4.30 13.90 -26.21
N TRP A 87 5.51 13.77 -26.73
CA TRP A 87 6.20 12.48 -26.81
C TRP A 87 6.62 11.88 -25.47
N GLN A 88 6.72 12.68 -24.40
CA GLN A 88 6.98 12.12 -23.07
C GLN A 88 5.78 11.31 -22.58
N LYS A 89 4.58 11.88 -22.68
CA LYS A 89 3.33 11.18 -22.37
C LYS A 89 3.15 9.95 -23.27
N ALA A 90 3.36 10.10 -24.58
CA ALA A 90 3.19 8.99 -25.53
C ALA A 90 4.09 7.78 -25.21
N ARG A 91 5.35 7.99 -24.81
CA ARG A 91 6.24 6.89 -24.40
C ARG A 91 5.78 6.21 -23.11
N MET A 92 5.25 6.97 -22.16
CA MET A 92 4.73 6.41 -20.91
C MET A 92 3.45 5.61 -21.14
N GLU A 93 2.52 6.12 -21.97
CA GLU A 93 1.30 5.40 -22.37
C GLU A 93 1.64 4.14 -23.16
N GLN A 94 2.54 4.23 -24.15
CA GLN A 94 2.99 3.07 -24.91
C GLN A 94 3.55 1.98 -23.99
N GLN A 95 4.36 2.35 -22.99
CA GLN A 95 4.92 1.38 -22.06
C GLN A 95 3.84 0.63 -21.26
N MET A 96 2.76 1.31 -20.86
CA MET A 96 1.62 0.67 -20.20
C MET A 96 0.87 -0.25 -21.15
N MET A 97 0.60 0.19 -22.38
CA MET A 97 -0.05 -0.62 -23.41
C MET A 97 0.76 -1.88 -23.74
N ASP A 98 2.09 -1.76 -23.85
CA ASP A 98 2.99 -2.88 -24.13
C ASP A 98 3.02 -3.89 -22.97
N TRP A 99 2.81 -3.44 -21.73
CA TRP A 99 2.77 -4.28 -20.54
C TRP A 99 1.40 -4.92 -20.26
N PHE A 100 0.33 -4.16 -20.39
CA PHE A 100 -1.00 -4.53 -19.89
C PHE A 100 -2.07 -4.63 -20.99
N GLY A 101 -1.79 -4.15 -22.19
CA GLY A 101 -2.77 -4.02 -23.28
C GLY A 101 -3.68 -2.79 -23.15
N ASP A 102 -3.61 -2.08 -22.02
CA ASP A 102 -4.33 -0.87 -21.69
C ASP A 102 -3.48 0.08 -20.82
N VAL A 103 -4.05 1.23 -20.48
CA VAL A 103 -3.51 2.12 -19.44
C VAL A 103 -4.36 1.90 -18.19
N PRO A 104 -3.85 1.19 -17.16
CA PRO A 104 -4.65 0.88 -15.99
C PRO A 104 -4.92 2.13 -15.15
N ALA A 105 -6.00 2.12 -14.37
CA ALA A 105 -6.30 3.19 -13.43
C ALA A 105 -5.33 3.22 -12.23
N TYR A 106 -4.92 2.05 -11.75
CA TYR A 106 -4.04 1.89 -10.59
C TYR A 106 -2.95 0.84 -10.84
N ILE A 107 -1.77 1.07 -10.29
CA ILE A 107 -0.67 0.12 -10.29
C ILE A 107 -0.16 -0.08 -8.87
N ILE A 108 0.02 -1.34 -8.48
CA ILE A 108 0.75 -1.75 -7.28
C ILE A 108 2.11 -2.30 -7.71
N THR A 109 3.19 -1.74 -7.20
CA THR A 109 4.55 -2.22 -7.48
C THR A 109 5.16 -2.79 -6.22
N LEU A 110 5.67 -4.02 -6.28
CA LEU A 110 6.26 -4.75 -5.17
C LEU A 110 7.76 -4.98 -5.43
N ALA A 111 8.59 -4.79 -4.40
CA ALA A 111 10.02 -5.03 -4.47
C ALA A 111 10.31 -6.54 -4.44
N ALA A 112 10.87 -7.06 -5.54
CA ALA A 112 11.13 -8.48 -5.74
C ALA A 112 12.18 -9.02 -4.76
N ASP A 113 13.26 -8.28 -4.54
CA ASP A 113 14.31 -8.61 -3.58
C ASP A 113 13.77 -8.84 -2.16
N TYR A 114 12.85 -7.99 -1.72
CA TYR A 114 12.15 -8.12 -0.45
C TYR A 114 11.15 -9.29 -0.46
N CYS A 115 10.28 -9.36 -1.48
CA CYS A 115 9.21 -10.35 -1.53
C CYS A 115 9.72 -11.80 -1.67
N ALA A 116 10.91 -11.98 -2.26
CA ALA A 116 11.59 -13.26 -2.33
C ALA A 116 12.12 -13.77 -0.98
N GLN A 117 12.31 -12.88 0.00
CA GLN A 117 12.95 -13.18 1.28
C GLN A 117 12.01 -13.06 2.48
N CYS A 118 10.97 -12.24 2.38
CA CYS A 118 10.04 -12.01 3.47
C CYS A 118 9.19 -13.27 3.77
N SER A 119 8.64 -13.34 4.97
CA SER A 119 7.72 -14.42 5.32
C SER A 119 6.41 -14.31 4.55
N ASP A 120 5.62 -15.38 4.51
CA ASP A 120 4.28 -15.34 3.90
C ASP A 120 3.37 -14.32 4.60
N ALA A 121 3.52 -14.16 5.92
CA ALA A 121 2.77 -13.17 6.69
C ALA A 121 3.17 -11.73 6.33
N ASP A 122 4.47 -11.47 6.19
CA ASP A 122 4.97 -10.14 5.78
C ASP A 122 4.54 -9.80 4.35
N PHE A 123 4.54 -10.79 3.45
CA PHE A 123 4.05 -10.62 2.09
C PHE A 123 2.55 -10.27 2.07
N CYS A 124 1.73 -11.01 2.83
CA CYS A 124 0.31 -10.72 2.95
C CYS A 124 0.06 -9.33 3.55
N ALA A 125 0.81 -8.95 4.59
CA ALA A 125 0.75 -7.63 5.18
C ALA A 125 1.11 -6.52 4.20
N LEU A 126 2.15 -6.72 3.38
CA LEU A 126 2.55 -5.77 2.35
C LEU A 126 1.48 -5.60 1.27
N VAL A 127 0.97 -6.68 0.70
CA VAL A 127 -0.01 -6.56 -0.39
C VAL A 127 -1.35 -6.00 0.07
N GLU A 128 -1.84 -6.36 1.27
CA GLU A 128 -3.05 -5.75 1.81
C GLU A 128 -2.82 -4.28 2.17
N HIS A 129 -1.65 -3.91 2.72
CA HIS A 129 -1.28 -2.51 2.93
C HIS A 129 -1.41 -1.69 1.64
N GLU A 130 -0.86 -2.20 0.54
CA GLU A 130 -0.99 -1.56 -0.78
C GLU A 130 -2.45 -1.48 -1.26
N LEU A 131 -3.26 -2.53 -1.04
CA LEU A 131 -4.69 -2.49 -1.38
C LEU A 131 -5.46 -1.44 -0.58
N TYR A 132 -5.13 -1.22 0.70
CA TYR A 132 -5.77 -0.19 1.52
C TYR A 132 -5.52 1.24 1.04
N HIS A 133 -4.49 1.48 0.24
CA HIS A 133 -4.28 2.78 -0.41
C HIS A 133 -5.37 3.10 -1.45
N ILE A 134 -6.07 2.09 -1.96
CA ILE A 134 -7.18 2.27 -2.90
C ILE A 134 -8.47 2.16 -2.09
N ALA A 135 -9.08 3.30 -1.76
CA ALA A 135 -10.31 3.37 -0.98
C ALA A 135 -11.50 3.76 -1.85
N GLN A 136 -12.71 3.40 -1.42
CA GLN A 136 -13.92 3.99 -1.97
C GLN A 136 -14.17 5.35 -1.33
N ALA A 137 -14.32 6.38 -2.17
CA ALA A 137 -14.67 7.72 -1.73
C ALA A 137 -16.03 7.72 -1.02
N THR A 138 -16.15 8.49 0.06
CA THR A 138 -17.40 8.67 0.79
C THR A 138 -17.99 10.07 0.59
N ASP A 139 -19.28 10.22 0.84
CA ASP A 139 -19.94 11.52 0.90
C ASP A 139 -19.77 12.18 2.27
N GLN A 140 -20.36 13.37 2.44
CA GLN A 140 -20.27 14.14 3.68
C GLN A 140 -20.92 13.46 4.90
N TYR A 141 -21.66 12.37 4.70
CA TYR A 141 -22.30 11.58 5.73
C TYR A 141 -21.62 10.21 5.92
N GLY A 142 -20.51 9.95 5.22
CA GLY A 142 -19.79 8.69 5.27
C GLY A 142 -20.38 7.59 4.39
N ALA A 143 -21.37 7.88 3.54
CA ALA A 143 -21.93 6.87 2.64
C ALA A 143 -21.00 6.65 1.43
N PRO A 144 -20.81 5.41 0.96
CA PRO A 144 -19.96 5.12 -0.19
C PRO A 144 -20.47 5.78 -1.49
N LYS A 145 -19.57 6.36 -2.26
CA LYS A 145 -19.88 7.00 -3.55
C LYS A 145 -19.67 6.04 -4.70
N PHE A 146 -20.47 6.23 -5.74
CA PHE A 146 -20.41 5.47 -6.98
C PHE A 146 -20.20 6.41 -8.17
N THR A 147 -19.62 5.89 -9.24
CA THR A 147 -19.54 6.56 -10.54
C THR A 147 -20.91 6.57 -11.22
N GLN A 148 -21.03 7.25 -12.37
CA GLN A 148 -22.27 7.25 -13.14
C GLN A 148 -22.64 5.85 -13.65
N ASP A 149 -21.64 4.99 -13.85
CA ASP A 149 -21.79 3.60 -14.30
C ASP A 149 -22.12 2.63 -13.16
N GLY A 150 -22.27 3.14 -11.93
CA GLY A 150 -22.60 2.33 -10.75
C GLY A 150 -21.40 1.62 -10.11
N LEU A 151 -20.18 1.83 -10.59
CA LEU A 151 -18.96 1.28 -9.99
C LEU A 151 -18.55 2.08 -8.75
N PRO A 152 -17.85 1.48 -7.76
CA PRO A 152 -17.27 2.21 -6.66
C PRO A 152 -16.41 3.39 -7.14
N LYS A 153 -16.63 4.57 -6.58
CA LYS A 153 -15.78 5.72 -6.88
C LYS A 153 -14.49 5.60 -6.06
N LEU A 154 -13.40 5.20 -6.70
CA LEU A 154 -12.12 4.98 -6.03
C LEU A 154 -11.32 6.28 -5.86
N GLU A 155 -10.52 6.34 -4.80
CA GLU A 155 -9.57 7.41 -4.51
C GLU A 155 -8.31 6.88 -3.82
N MET A 156 -7.21 7.62 -3.94
CA MET A 156 -5.98 7.31 -3.20
C MET A 156 -6.12 7.80 -1.76
N ARG A 157 -6.01 6.87 -0.82
CA ARG A 157 -5.83 7.13 0.60
C ARG A 157 -4.33 7.20 0.90
N GLY A 158 -3.88 8.23 1.62
CA GLY A 158 -2.50 8.25 2.12
C GLY A 158 -2.27 7.20 3.21
N HIS A 159 -1.05 7.10 3.74
CA HIS A 159 -0.78 6.29 4.94
C HIS A 159 -1.58 6.86 6.13
N ASP A 160 -2.79 6.38 6.32
CA ASP A 160 -3.72 6.79 7.37
C ASP A 160 -3.88 5.66 8.40
N VAL A 161 -4.33 6.00 9.60
CA VAL A 161 -4.44 5.07 10.73
C VAL A 161 -5.27 3.83 10.38
N GLU A 162 -6.30 3.98 9.55
CA GLU A 162 -7.20 2.89 9.16
C GLU A 162 -6.49 1.76 8.40
N GLU A 163 -5.55 2.09 7.50
CA GLU A 163 -4.69 1.13 6.81
C GLU A 163 -3.81 0.35 7.81
N PHE A 164 -3.21 1.05 8.77
CA PHE A 164 -2.40 0.42 9.81
C PHE A 164 -3.24 -0.51 10.70
N VAL A 165 -4.46 -0.11 11.07
CA VAL A 165 -5.33 -0.93 11.91
C VAL A 165 -5.74 -2.22 11.21
N GLY A 166 -6.12 -2.15 9.92
CA GLY A 166 -6.49 -3.32 9.13
C GLY A 166 -5.37 -4.36 9.05
N VAL A 167 -4.16 -3.91 8.70
CA VAL A 167 -2.96 -4.75 8.61
C VAL A 167 -2.58 -5.32 9.98
N VAL A 168 -2.51 -4.49 11.02
CA VAL A 168 -2.13 -4.93 12.38
C VAL A 168 -3.14 -5.93 12.94
N ARG A 169 -4.43 -5.74 12.69
CA ARG A 169 -5.50 -6.66 13.13
C ARG A 169 -5.35 -8.05 12.49
N ARG A 170 -4.91 -8.12 11.23
CA ARG A 170 -4.85 -9.38 10.45
C ARG A 170 -3.50 -10.09 10.55
N TYR A 171 -2.41 -9.34 10.62
CA TYR A 171 -1.04 -9.88 10.55
C TYR A 171 -0.16 -9.56 11.76
N GLY A 172 -0.67 -8.75 12.70
CA GLY A 172 0.08 -8.33 13.88
C GLY A 172 0.89 -7.05 13.66
N ALA A 173 1.42 -6.51 14.76
CA ALA A 173 2.24 -5.31 14.74
C ALA A 173 3.64 -5.61 14.18
N SER A 174 4.10 -4.78 13.24
CA SER A 174 5.52 -4.76 12.88
C SER A 174 6.37 -4.29 14.06
N PRO A 175 7.69 -4.53 14.08
CA PRO A 175 8.55 -4.08 15.18
C PRO A 175 8.41 -2.58 15.50
N ALA A 176 8.33 -1.74 14.46
CA ALA A 176 8.14 -0.29 14.63
C ALA A 176 6.75 0.08 15.19
N VAL A 177 5.71 -0.67 14.83
CA VAL A 177 4.37 -0.49 15.42
C VAL A 177 4.36 -1.00 16.86
N GLN A 178 5.07 -2.09 17.16
CA GLN A 178 5.19 -2.62 18.50
C GLN A 178 5.90 -1.62 19.42
N GLU A 179 6.96 -0.95 18.96
CA GLU A 179 7.60 0.15 19.70
C GLU A 179 6.61 1.29 20.03
N LEU A 180 5.73 1.63 19.09
CA LEU A 180 4.68 2.63 19.31
C LEU A 180 3.64 2.13 20.33
N VAL A 181 3.21 0.88 20.24
CA VAL A 181 2.27 0.26 21.18
C VAL A 181 2.87 0.23 22.58
N ASP A 182 4.14 -0.16 22.71
CA ASP A 182 4.85 -0.19 23.98
C ASP A 182 4.99 1.21 24.56
N ALA A 183 5.34 2.21 23.75
CA ALA A 183 5.38 3.61 24.17
C ALA A 183 4.00 4.11 24.64
N ALA A 184 2.92 3.76 23.95
CA ALA A 184 1.55 4.14 24.30
C ALA A 184 1.04 3.46 25.58
N ASN A 185 1.51 2.25 25.87
CA ASN A 185 1.16 1.50 27.07
C ASN A 185 1.94 1.96 28.32
N ASN A 186 3.00 2.75 28.15
CA ASN A 186 3.75 3.33 29.26
C ASN A 186 3.17 4.70 29.68
N PRO A 187 3.32 5.11 30.96
CA PRO A 187 2.99 6.47 31.38
C PRO A 187 3.76 7.49 30.53
N ALA A 188 3.07 8.52 30.05
CA ALA A 188 3.72 9.59 29.29
C ALA A 188 4.85 10.22 30.10
N GLU A 189 6.04 10.31 29.51
CA GLU A 189 7.23 10.91 30.14
C GLU A 189 6.97 12.37 30.57
N VAL A 190 6.13 13.07 29.81
CA VAL A 190 5.68 14.42 30.14
C VAL A 190 4.27 14.37 30.74
N GLY A 191 4.22 14.27 32.07
CA GLY A 191 2.95 14.30 32.81
C GLY A 191 2.21 15.64 32.70
N LYS A 192 0.88 15.60 32.82
CA LYS A 192 0.00 16.79 32.75
C LYS A 192 0.43 17.95 33.67
N MET A 193 1.00 17.63 34.83
CA MET A 193 1.50 18.63 35.79
C MET A 193 2.75 19.37 35.28
N ASN A 194 3.64 18.67 34.58
CA ASN A 194 4.83 19.29 33.96
C ASN A 194 4.41 20.25 32.84
N ILE A 195 3.41 19.87 32.04
CA ILE A 195 2.80 20.72 31.01
C ILE A 195 2.17 21.96 31.67
N ALA A 196 1.38 21.76 32.72
CA ALA A 196 0.69 22.86 33.39
C ALA A 196 1.65 23.89 34.00
N ARG A 197 2.79 23.44 34.54
CA ARG A 197 3.87 24.30 35.04
C ARG A 197 4.60 25.04 33.91
N ALA A 198 4.83 24.39 32.77
CA ALA A 198 5.49 25.02 31.63
C ALA A 198 4.63 26.08 30.93
N CYS A 199 3.30 25.88 30.86
CA CYS A 199 2.41 26.80 30.15
C CYS A 199 2.01 28.05 30.96
N GLY A 200 2.21 28.08 32.28
CA GLY A 200 1.93 29.23 33.17
C GLY A 200 0.45 29.65 33.30
N THR A 201 -0.41 29.25 32.37
CA THR A 201 -1.85 29.57 32.28
C THR A 201 -2.74 28.45 32.82
N CYS A 202 -2.26 27.21 32.88
CA CYS A 202 -3.02 26.06 33.40
C CYS A 202 -3.07 26.01 34.94
N LEU A 203 -2.16 26.70 35.62
CA LEU A 203 -2.15 26.84 37.08
C LEU A 203 -3.31 27.70 37.60
N LEU A 204 -3.88 28.58 36.77
CA LEU A 204 -5.00 29.46 37.17
C LEU A 204 -6.37 28.74 37.21
N LYS A 205 -6.50 27.55 36.61
CA LYS A 205 -7.74 26.75 36.61
C LYS A 205 -7.70 25.52 37.52
N SER A 206 -6.58 25.31 38.21
CA SER A 206 -6.34 24.14 39.07
C SER A 206 -6.32 24.50 40.57
N ALA A 207 -6.75 25.72 40.92
CA ALA A 207 -6.89 26.23 42.28
C ALA A 207 -8.37 26.44 42.62
#